data_AF-A0A0R0WZS5-F1
#
_entry.id   AF-A0A0R0WZS5-F1
#
_cell.length_a   1.000
_cell.length_b   1.000
_cell.length_c   1.000
_cell.angle_alpha   90.00
_cell.angle_beta   90.00
_cell.angle_gamma   90.00
#
_symmetry.space_group_name_H-M   'P 1'
#
loop_
_entity.id
_entity.type
_entity.pdbx_description
1 polymer ?
#
loop_
_entity_poly.entity_id
_entity_poly.type
_entity_poly.pdbx_seq_one_letter_code
_entity_poly.pdbx_strand_id
1 'polypeptide(L)'
;MKRILIVTGQSGSGKSSALQVLEDLGYYCIDNLPLALLPEIVAKLDHENNLEQLALGVDVRSTRADMQEFDHVFEQLQKHGTVDVIYLTTQDQDLIARFSASRRPHPLANRFKSLLQCIHEEKQLLLPIQFRATVHIDTTDKSVHDLKHILLSKLGQSDKLIVILQSFGYKHGIPLDADYVFDVRHLPNPHWDLELRRFSGLDEPVRLFLEASPQANEMFDDILHFLKKWLPAFAEGHRHYMTISIGCTGGQHRSVYIVDRLKQALEAEWSVQVLHREMKHWS
;
A
#
# COMPACT_ATOMS: atom_id res chain seq x y z
N MET A 1 -21.13 -11.81 -2.90
CA MET A 1 -22.01 -10.62 -2.69
C MET A 1 -21.27 -9.42 -3.21
N LYS A 2 -21.93 -8.56 -3.99
CA LYS A 2 -21.34 -7.35 -4.58
C LYS A 2 -20.82 -6.43 -3.46
N ARG A 3 -19.63 -5.84 -3.64
CA ARG A 3 -19.04 -4.86 -2.72
C ARG A 3 -19.13 -3.47 -3.32
N ILE A 4 -19.80 -2.56 -2.61
CA ILE A 4 -20.04 -1.18 -3.03
C ILE A 4 -19.34 -0.27 -2.04
N LEU A 5 -18.40 0.53 -2.53
CA LEU A 5 -17.69 1.54 -1.75
C LEU A 5 -18.23 2.92 -2.10
N ILE A 6 -18.76 3.64 -1.13
CA ILE A 6 -19.08 5.06 -1.27
C ILE A 6 -17.87 5.84 -0.79
N VAL A 7 -17.26 6.63 -1.68
CA VAL A 7 -16.09 7.45 -1.36
C VAL A 7 -16.52 8.90 -1.28
N THR A 8 -16.42 9.49 -0.09
CA THR A 8 -16.82 10.87 0.17
C THR A 8 -15.84 11.56 1.13
N GLY A 9 -16.00 12.85 1.32
CA GLY A 9 -15.12 13.66 2.15
C GLY A 9 -14.99 15.09 1.64
N GLN A 10 -14.39 15.92 2.49
CA GLN A 10 -14.17 17.34 2.22
C GLN A 10 -13.46 17.56 0.88
N SER A 11 -13.75 18.67 0.22
CA SER A 11 -13.09 19.03 -1.02
C SER A 11 -11.61 19.30 -0.74
N GLY A 12 -10.73 18.58 -1.45
CA GLY A 12 -9.28 18.60 -1.20
C GLY A 12 -8.77 17.55 -0.21
N SER A 13 -9.63 16.71 0.37
CA SER A 13 -9.20 15.66 1.32
C SER A 13 -8.55 14.43 0.68
N GLY A 14 -8.58 14.31 -0.65
CA GLY A 14 -7.94 13.21 -1.39
C GLY A 14 -8.89 12.23 -2.08
N LYS A 15 -10.20 12.51 -2.19
CA LYS A 15 -11.17 11.63 -2.88
C LYS A 15 -10.71 11.14 -4.24
N SER A 16 -10.24 12.05 -5.11
CA SER A 16 -9.82 11.65 -6.47
C SER A 16 -8.64 10.69 -6.44
N SER A 17 -7.68 10.89 -5.53
CA SER A 17 -6.58 9.95 -5.32
C SER A 17 -7.07 8.62 -4.75
N ALA A 18 -8.05 8.63 -3.85
CA ALA A 18 -8.65 7.41 -3.32
C ALA A 18 -9.36 6.60 -4.40
N LEU A 19 -10.15 7.23 -5.27
CA LEU A 19 -10.81 6.57 -6.40
C LEU A 19 -9.80 5.99 -7.39
N GLN A 20 -8.72 6.72 -7.67
CA GLN A 20 -7.64 6.20 -8.53
C GLN A 20 -6.98 4.96 -7.93
N VAL A 21 -6.74 4.95 -6.61
CA VAL A 21 -6.21 3.78 -5.90
C VAL A 21 -7.19 2.60 -5.95
N LEU A 22 -8.49 2.87 -5.82
CA LEU A 22 -9.52 1.83 -5.92
C LEU A 22 -9.61 1.25 -7.33
N GLU A 23 -9.42 2.08 -8.36
CA GLU A 23 -9.37 1.64 -9.75
C GLU A 23 -8.18 0.72 -9.99
N ASP A 24 -6.99 1.08 -9.47
CA ASP A 24 -5.79 0.21 -9.47
C ASP A 24 -6.06 -1.14 -8.78
N LEU A 25 -6.99 -1.18 -7.82
CA LEU A 25 -7.38 -2.38 -7.06
C LEU A 25 -8.47 -3.22 -7.74
N GLY A 26 -8.91 -2.82 -8.93
CA GLY A 26 -9.91 -3.54 -9.72
C GLY A 26 -11.35 -3.13 -9.46
N TYR A 27 -11.59 -2.06 -8.68
CA TYR A 27 -12.94 -1.52 -8.54
C TYR A 27 -13.35 -0.76 -9.80
N TYR A 28 -14.62 -0.89 -10.18
CA TYR A 28 -15.21 -0.01 -11.17
C TYR A 28 -15.54 1.34 -10.52
N CYS A 29 -14.73 2.35 -10.82
CA CYS A 29 -14.83 3.68 -10.21
C CYS A 29 -15.68 4.64 -11.05
N ILE A 30 -16.61 5.35 -10.39
CA ILE A 30 -17.36 6.46 -10.98
C ILE A 30 -17.23 7.67 -10.05
N ASP A 31 -16.71 8.79 -10.54
CA ASP A 31 -16.53 10.02 -9.76
C ASP A 31 -17.67 11.03 -10.00
N ASN A 32 -17.84 11.96 -9.06
CA ASN A 32 -18.71 13.12 -9.16
C ASN A 32 -20.20 12.78 -9.41
N LEU A 33 -20.70 11.75 -8.71
CA LEU A 33 -22.11 11.35 -8.79
C LEU A 33 -22.98 12.13 -7.79
N PRO A 34 -24.16 12.62 -8.22
CA PRO A 34 -25.22 13.04 -7.30
C PRO A 34 -25.70 11.84 -6.48
N LEU A 35 -25.89 12.05 -5.18
CA LEU A 35 -26.31 11.00 -4.25
C LEU A 35 -27.63 10.33 -4.65
N ALA A 36 -28.59 11.10 -5.16
CA ALA A 36 -29.91 10.61 -5.58
C ALA A 36 -29.84 9.62 -6.76
N LEU A 37 -28.78 9.64 -7.57
CA LEU A 37 -28.64 8.77 -8.75
C LEU A 37 -27.93 7.45 -8.44
N LEU A 38 -27.33 7.28 -7.25
CA LEU A 38 -26.57 6.07 -6.93
C LEU A 38 -27.42 4.79 -7.05
N PRO A 39 -28.67 4.72 -6.55
CA PRO A 39 -29.48 3.51 -6.63
C PRO A 39 -29.78 3.09 -8.07
N GLU A 40 -30.14 4.05 -8.94
CA GLU A 40 -30.44 3.79 -10.35
C GLU A 40 -29.21 3.28 -11.10
N ILE A 41 -28.05 3.89 -10.86
CA ILE A 41 -26.79 3.47 -11.48
C ILE A 41 -26.41 2.06 -11.03
N VAL A 42 -26.48 1.76 -9.74
CA VAL A 42 -26.14 0.44 -9.20
C VAL A 42 -27.09 -0.63 -9.72
N ALA A 43 -28.40 -0.35 -9.77
CA ALA A 43 -29.39 -1.27 -10.33
C ALA A 43 -29.14 -1.57 -11.81
N LYS A 44 -28.78 -0.55 -12.61
CA LYS A 44 -28.45 -0.75 -14.02
C LYS A 44 -27.19 -1.60 -14.20
N LEU A 45 -26.14 -1.33 -13.41
CA LEU A 45 -24.88 -2.04 -13.47
C LEU A 45 -24.96 -3.49 -12.96
N ASP A 46 -25.94 -3.81 -12.10
CA ASP A 46 -26.29 -5.20 -11.77
C ASP A 46 -26.77 -5.98 -13.00
N HIS A 47 -27.61 -5.38 -13.83
CA HIS A 47 -28.21 -6.07 -14.97
C HIS A 47 -27.26 -6.24 -16.17
N GLU A 48 -26.34 -5.29 -16.42
CA GLU A 48 -25.55 -5.27 -17.66
C GLU A 48 -24.21 -6.01 -17.56
N ASN A 49 -23.47 -5.88 -16.44
CA ASN A 49 -22.05 -6.27 -16.39
C ASN A 49 -21.66 -7.16 -15.21
N ASN A 50 -22.58 -7.54 -14.33
CA ASN A 50 -22.35 -8.37 -13.14
C ASN A 50 -21.05 -7.98 -12.36
N LEU A 51 -20.79 -6.67 -12.25
CA LEU A 51 -19.58 -6.14 -11.62
C LEU A 51 -19.58 -6.48 -10.14
N GLU A 52 -18.57 -7.19 -9.63
CA GLU A 52 -18.55 -7.56 -8.20
C GLU A 52 -18.06 -6.44 -7.28
N GLN A 53 -17.34 -5.46 -7.81
CA GLN A 53 -16.65 -4.40 -7.04
C GLN A 53 -16.89 -3.01 -7.65
N LEU A 54 -17.55 -2.12 -6.90
CA LEU A 54 -17.89 -0.75 -7.31
C LEU A 54 -17.35 0.27 -6.33
N ALA A 55 -16.83 1.39 -6.84
CA ALA A 55 -16.46 2.54 -6.04
C ALA A 55 -17.14 3.80 -6.59
N LEU A 56 -17.92 4.48 -5.76
CA LEU A 56 -18.80 5.57 -6.14
C LEU A 56 -18.37 6.84 -5.40
N GLY A 57 -17.81 7.80 -6.13
CA GLY A 57 -17.43 9.11 -5.64
C GLY A 57 -18.64 10.03 -5.50
N VAL A 58 -18.98 10.42 -4.27
CA VAL A 58 -20.08 11.36 -4.00
C VAL A 58 -19.52 12.76 -3.77
N ASP A 59 -20.03 13.74 -4.52
CA ASP A 59 -19.62 15.15 -4.41
C ASP A 59 -20.57 15.95 -3.50
N VAL A 60 -20.00 16.97 -2.85
CA VAL A 60 -20.65 17.94 -1.95
C VAL A 60 -21.58 18.90 -2.68
N ARG A 61 -21.56 18.88 -4.02
CA ARG A 61 -22.52 19.64 -4.85
C ARG A 61 -23.96 19.16 -4.67
N SER A 62 -24.14 17.96 -4.13
CA SER A 62 -25.44 17.45 -3.70
C SER A 62 -26.09 18.44 -2.71
N THR A 63 -27.38 18.69 -2.89
CA THR A 63 -28.11 19.68 -2.11
C THR A 63 -28.27 19.23 -0.65
N ARG A 64 -28.61 20.17 0.26
CA ARG A 64 -28.96 19.81 1.66
C ARG A 64 -30.08 18.78 1.73
N ALA A 65 -31.00 18.78 0.77
CA ALA A 65 -32.07 17.80 0.67
C ALA A 65 -31.52 16.41 0.38
N ASP A 66 -30.61 16.29 -0.60
CA ASP A 66 -29.99 15.02 -0.96
C ASP A 66 -29.25 14.38 0.24
N MET A 67 -28.54 15.19 1.03
CA MET A 67 -27.80 14.71 2.22
C MET A 67 -28.72 14.18 3.33
N GLN A 68 -29.95 14.70 3.45
CA GLN A 68 -30.95 14.19 4.39
C GLN A 68 -31.54 12.84 3.94
N GLU A 69 -31.47 12.54 2.64
CA GLU A 69 -31.91 11.28 2.05
C GLU A 69 -30.81 10.21 2.01
N PHE A 70 -29.61 10.51 2.52
CA PHE A 70 -28.48 9.56 2.51
C PHE A 70 -28.84 8.21 3.12
N ASP A 71 -29.55 8.21 4.26
CA ASP A 71 -29.96 6.97 4.92
C ASP A 71 -30.88 6.13 4.03
N HIS A 72 -31.80 6.78 3.31
CA HIS A 72 -32.68 6.09 2.37
C HIS A 72 -31.90 5.51 1.19
N VAL A 73 -30.98 6.28 0.62
CA VAL A 73 -30.11 5.82 -0.48
C VAL A 73 -29.22 4.66 0.00
N PHE A 74 -28.64 4.75 1.19
CA PHE A 74 -27.80 3.72 1.78
C PHE A 74 -28.57 2.40 1.95
N GLU A 75 -29.79 2.45 2.49
CA GLU A 75 -30.67 1.28 2.63
C GLU A 75 -31.06 0.66 1.27
N GLN A 76 -31.28 1.48 0.25
CA GLN A 76 -31.54 0.97 -1.10
C GLN A 76 -30.30 0.24 -1.67
N LEU A 77 -29.11 0.81 -1.52
CA LEU A 77 -27.86 0.21 -2.00
C LEU A 77 -27.55 -1.12 -1.30
N GLN A 78 -27.88 -1.25 -0.02
CA GLN A 78 -27.70 -2.50 0.74
C GLN A 78 -28.51 -3.68 0.19
N LYS A 79 -29.58 -3.42 -0.58
CA LYS A 79 -30.34 -4.48 -1.28
C LYS A 79 -29.54 -5.14 -2.41
N HIS A 80 -28.53 -4.44 -2.94
CA HIS A 80 -27.70 -4.90 -4.05
C HIS A 80 -26.39 -5.55 -3.59
N GLY A 81 -25.93 -5.28 -2.36
CA GLY A 81 -24.70 -5.84 -1.85
C GLY A 81 -24.24 -5.25 -0.52
N THR A 82 -23.01 -5.58 -0.11
CA THR A 82 -22.38 -4.99 1.07
C THR A 82 -21.90 -3.58 0.73
N VAL A 83 -22.37 -2.59 1.49
CA VAL A 83 -22.04 -1.17 1.30
C VAL A 83 -21.12 -0.70 2.42
N ASP A 84 -19.95 -0.18 2.04
CA ASP A 84 -19.02 0.50 2.93
C ASP A 84 -18.91 1.98 2.54
N VAL A 85 -18.70 2.86 3.52
CA VAL A 85 -18.57 4.30 3.31
C VAL A 85 -17.18 4.73 3.79
N ILE A 86 -16.36 5.18 2.85
CA ILE A 86 -15.04 5.75 3.09
C ILE A 86 -15.17 7.26 3.17
N TYR A 87 -14.88 7.82 4.33
CA TYR A 87 -14.93 9.25 4.59
C TYR A 87 -13.52 9.82 4.80
N LEU A 88 -13.08 10.67 3.87
CA LEU A 88 -11.77 11.32 3.92
C LEU A 88 -11.85 12.72 4.55
N THR A 89 -11.03 12.95 5.57
CA THR A 89 -10.91 14.24 6.28
C THR A 89 -9.50 14.80 6.19
N THR A 90 -9.37 16.11 6.43
CA THR A 90 -8.06 16.79 6.57
C THR A 90 -8.24 18.00 7.47
N GLN A 91 -7.18 18.45 8.15
CA GLN A 91 -7.20 19.75 8.83
C GLN A 91 -7.45 20.92 7.87
N ASP A 92 -8.18 21.92 8.35
CA ASP A 92 -8.60 23.09 7.55
C ASP A 92 -7.38 23.84 6.96
N GLN A 93 -6.26 23.92 7.68
CA GLN A 93 -5.04 24.60 7.21
C GLN A 93 -4.43 23.89 5.98
N ASP A 94 -4.38 22.56 6.02
CA ASP A 94 -3.89 21.74 4.90
C ASP A 94 -4.82 21.84 3.69
N LEU A 95 -6.14 21.86 3.90
CA LEU A 95 -7.10 22.07 2.81
C LEU A 95 -6.87 23.42 2.13
N ILE A 96 -6.70 24.49 2.92
CA ILE A 96 -6.39 25.83 2.40
C ILE A 96 -5.09 25.82 1.59
N ALA A 97 -4.05 25.15 2.07
CA ALA A 97 -2.78 25.01 1.35
C ALA A 97 -2.95 24.23 0.03
N ARG A 98 -3.71 23.13 0.03
CA ARG A 98 -4.00 22.31 -1.16
C ARG A 98 -4.80 23.07 -2.22
N PHE A 99 -5.81 23.86 -1.81
CA PHE A 99 -6.55 24.73 -2.72
C PHE A 99 -5.66 25.83 -3.32
N SER A 100 -4.78 26.42 -2.51
CA SER A 100 -3.83 27.42 -2.96
C SER A 100 -2.84 26.86 -3.98
N ALA A 101 -2.33 25.64 -3.76
CA ALA A 101 -1.41 24.96 -4.66
C ALA A 101 -2.07 24.52 -5.98
N SER A 102 -3.27 23.95 -5.91
CA SER A 102 -3.97 23.42 -7.10
C SER A 102 -4.66 24.50 -7.93
N ARG A 103 -4.89 25.70 -7.37
CA ARG A 103 -5.64 26.81 -7.97
C ARG A 103 -7.07 26.43 -8.41
N ARG A 104 -7.61 25.31 -7.93
CA ARG A 104 -8.99 24.89 -8.22
C ARG A 104 -9.96 25.66 -7.31
N PRO A 105 -11.10 26.14 -7.82
CA PRO A 105 -12.10 26.77 -6.97
C PRO A 105 -12.79 25.73 -6.08
N HIS A 106 -13.14 26.12 -4.85
CA HIS A 106 -13.96 25.30 -3.97
C HIS A 106 -15.39 25.16 -4.54
N PRO A 107 -16.06 23.99 -4.47
CA PRO A 107 -17.40 23.80 -5.04
C PRO A 107 -18.45 24.80 -4.53
N LEU A 108 -18.36 25.19 -3.25
CA LEU A 108 -19.23 26.17 -2.60
C LEU A 108 -18.75 27.64 -2.71
N ALA A 109 -17.71 27.94 -3.50
CA ALA A 109 -17.11 29.28 -3.56
C ALA A 109 -18.10 30.39 -3.97
N ASN A 110 -19.11 30.08 -4.78
CA ASN A 110 -20.13 31.05 -5.21
C ASN A 110 -21.17 31.35 -4.12
N ARG A 111 -21.21 30.57 -3.03
CA ARG A 111 -22.22 30.70 -1.96
C ARG A 111 -21.70 31.45 -0.74
N PHE A 112 -20.38 31.54 -0.55
CA PHE A 112 -19.76 32.11 0.64
C PHE A 112 -18.63 33.08 0.30
N LYS A 113 -18.26 33.94 1.26
CA LYS A 113 -17.30 35.02 1.04
C LYS A 113 -15.84 34.60 1.25
N SER A 114 -15.59 33.51 1.95
CA SER A 114 -14.24 33.01 2.21
C SER A 114 -14.13 31.50 2.04
N LEU A 115 -12.92 31.03 1.71
CA LEU A 115 -12.62 29.60 1.60
C LEU A 115 -12.85 28.87 2.94
N LEU A 116 -12.50 29.51 4.06
CA LEU A 116 -12.71 28.94 5.39
C LEU A 116 -14.21 28.74 5.69
N GLN A 117 -15.06 29.70 5.32
CA GLN A 117 -16.52 29.52 5.40
C GLN A 117 -17.00 28.35 4.53
N CYS A 118 -16.46 28.23 3.31
CA CYS A 118 -16.80 27.12 2.42
C CYS A 118 -16.46 25.75 3.04
N ILE A 119 -15.25 25.61 3.60
CA ILE A 119 -14.78 24.37 4.24
C ILE A 119 -15.65 24.03 5.46
N HIS A 120 -15.98 25.04 6.28
CA HIS A 120 -16.81 24.82 7.47
C HIS A 120 -18.23 24.38 7.12
N GLU A 121 -18.86 25.06 6.15
CA GLU A 121 -20.22 24.73 5.69
C GLU A 121 -20.25 23.36 5.02
N GLU A 122 -19.25 23.04 4.20
CA GLU A 122 -19.09 21.69 3.64
C GLU A 122 -19.00 20.61 4.73
N LYS A 123 -18.24 20.86 5.80
CA LYS A 123 -18.15 19.93 6.92
C LYS A 123 -19.52 19.69 7.56
N GLN A 124 -20.34 20.73 7.73
CA GLN A 124 -21.71 20.61 8.25
C GLN A 124 -22.63 19.82 7.30
N LEU A 125 -22.52 20.05 6.00
CA LEU A 125 -23.30 19.30 4.99
C LEU A 125 -22.99 17.81 5.00
N LEU A 126 -21.72 17.45 5.24
CA LEU A 126 -21.23 16.08 5.20
C LEU A 126 -21.46 15.29 6.49
N LEU A 127 -21.89 15.92 7.59
CA LEU A 127 -22.10 15.25 8.88
C LEU A 127 -22.98 13.98 8.80
N PRO A 128 -24.12 13.97 8.08
CA PRO A 128 -24.95 12.76 7.99
C PRO A 128 -24.19 11.56 7.39
N ILE A 129 -23.40 11.80 6.35
CA ILE A 129 -22.59 10.76 5.71
C ILE A 129 -21.43 10.36 6.61
N GLN A 130 -20.81 11.32 7.30
CA GLN A 130 -19.73 11.06 8.25
C GLN A 130 -20.18 10.12 9.37
N PHE A 131 -21.40 10.28 9.91
CA PHE A 131 -21.91 9.39 10.96
C PHE A 131 -22.17 7.95 10.48
N ARG A 132 -22.31 7.74 9.18
CA ARG A 132 -22.49 6.43 8.55
C ARG A 132 -21.19 5.84 7.98
N ALA A 133 -20.08 6.54 8.11
CA ALA A 133 -18.80 6.09 7.58
C ALA A 133 -18.34 4.81 8.27
N THR A 134 -18.08 3.75 7.49
CA THR A 134 -17.46 2.53 8.02
C THR A 134 -15.94 2.67 8.11
N VAL A 135 -15.36 3.54 7.28
CA VAL A 135 -13.91 3.82 7.28
C VAL A 135 -13.68 5.33 7.31
N HIS A 136 -13.03 5.82 8.36
CA HIS A 136 -12.54 7.20 8.44
C HIS A 136 -11.05 7.24 8.10
N ILE A 137 -10.67 8.12 7.17
CA ILE A 137 -9.27 8.34 6.78
C ILE A 137 -8.93 9.81 6.96
N ASP A 138 -8.03 10.09 7.91
CA ASP A 138 -7.44 11.40 8.06
C ASP A 138 -6.19 11.53 7.17
N THR A 139 -6.25 12.42 6.19
CA THR A 139 -5.14 12.69 5.25
C THR A 139 -4.31 13.90 5.64
N THR A 140 -4.46 14.42 6.87
CA THR A 140 -3.59 15.45 7.44
C THR A 140 -2.13 14.98 7.42
N ASP A 141 -1.24 15.81 6.89
CA ASP A 141 0.19 15.50 6.70
C ASP A 141 0.47 14.19 5.92
N LYS A 142 -0.49 13.70 5.13
CA LYS A 142 -0.31 12.48 4.32
C LYS A 142 -0.03 12.82 2.86
N SER A 143 0.92 12.10 2.27
CA SER A 143 1.14 12.10 0.84
C SER A 143 0.10 11.21 0.12
N VAL A 144 0.03 11.34 -1.21
CA VAL A 144 -0.79 10.45 -2.05
C VAL A 144 -0.37 8.97 -1.90
N HIS A 145 0.93 8.73 -1.71
CA HIS A 145 1.46 7.39 -1.48
C HIS A 145 0.96 6.82 -0.15
N ASP A 146 0.96 7.62 0.93
CA ASP A 146 0.44 7.18 2.24
C ASP A 146 -1.04 6.87 2.17
N LEU A 147 -1.83 7.68 1.45
CA LEU A 147 -3.26 7.42 1.25
C LEU A 147 -3.49 6.08 0.53
N LYS A 148 -2.67 5.76 -0.47
CA LYS A 148 -2.72 4.45 -1.15
C LYS A 148 -2.51 3.31 -0.15
N HIS A 149 -1.50 3.40 0.71
CA HIS A 149 -1.24 2.39 1.75
C HIS A 149 -2.38 2.24 2.74
N ILE A 150 -2.94 3.36 3.22
CA ILE A 150 -4.05 3.33 4.18
C ILE A 150 -5.29 2.64 3.58
N LEU A 151 -5.62 2.94 2.31
CA LEU A 151 -6.76 2.32 1.63
C LEU A 151 -6.56 0.81 1.42
N LEU A 152 -5.36 0.38 1.03
CA LEU A 152 -5.01 -1.03 0.86
C LEU A 152 -5.25 -1.82 2.16
N SER A 153 -4.73 -1.32 3.28
CA SER A 153 -4.91 -1.95 4.60
C SER A 153 -6.39 -2.02 4.99
N LYS A 154 -7.13 -0.90 4.88
CA LYS A 154 -8.53 -0.83 5.32
C LYS A 154 -9.48 -1.70 4.50
N LEU A 155 -9.15 -2.01 3.24
CA LEU A 155 -10.03 -2.79 2.35
C LEU A 155 -9.81 -4.30 2.41
N GLY A 156 -8.85 -4.78 3.20
CA GLY A 156 -8.64 -6.20 3.46
C GLY A 156 -8.08 -6.98 2.26
N GLN A 157 -7.44 -6.31 1.30
CA GLN A 157 -6.58 -6.99 0.31
C GLN A 157 -5.24 -7.34 0.99
N SER A 158 -5.28 -8.41 1.78
CA SER A 158 -4.21 -9.07 2.55
C SER A 158 -3.05 -8.20 3.07
N ASP A 159 -3.17 -7.77 4.32
CA ASP A 159 -2.06 -7.33 5.19
C ASP A 159 -1.16 -8.52 5.57
N LYS A 160 -0.45 -9.10 4.61
CA LYS A 160 0.77 -9.83 4.94
C LYS A 160 1.94 -8.90 4.65
N LEU A 161 2.70 -8.57 5.70
CA LEU A 161 4.01 -7.94 5.60
C LEU A 161 4.77 -8.57 4.42
N ILE A 162 5.12 -7.76 3.43
CA ILE A 162 5.94 -8.17 2.31
C ILE A 162 7.40 -8.08 2.75
N VAL A 163 8.08 -9.22 2.75
CA VAL A 163 9.48 -9.34 3.12
C VAL A 163 10.32 -9.20 1.86
N ILE A 164 11.02 -8.09 1.71
CA ILE A 164 11.95 -7.86 0.61
C ILE A 164 13.34 -8.34 1.06
N LEU A 165 13.79 -9.45 0.50
CA LEU A 165 15.15 -9.95 0.68
C LEU A 165 16.03 -9.40 -0.44
N GLN A 166 17.06 -8.64 -0.09
CA GLN A 166 17.99 -8.11 -1.07
C GLN A 166 19.44 -8.49 -0.81
N SER A 167 20.16 -8.87 -1.86
CA SER A 167 21.61 -9.05 -1.79
C SER A 167 22.31 -7.82 -2.38
N PHE A 168 23.37 -7.36 -1.73
CA PHE A 168 24.17 -6.24 -2.25
C PHE A 168 25.68 -6.45 -2.08
N GLY A 169 26.47 -5.65 -2.78
CA GLY A 169 27.90 -5.52 -2.63
C GLY A 169 28.31 -4.25 -1.87
N TYR A 170 29.04 -4.36 -0.77
CA TYR A 170 29.56 -3.20 -0.01
C TYR A 170 30.41 -2.26 -0.86
N LYS A 171 31.08 -2.76 -1.90
CA LYS A 171 31.83 -1.92 -2.85
C LYS A 171 30.96 -0.93 -3.63
N HIS A 172 29.63 -1.13 -3.62
CA HIS A 172 28.63 -0.29 -4.29
C HIS A 172 27.73 0.49 -3.30
N GLY A 173 28.04 0.43 -2.00
CA GLY A 173 27.28 1.12 -0.96
C GLY A 173 26.04 0.35 -0.46
N ILE A 174 25.67 0.66 0.77
CA ILE A 174 24.51 0.06 1.46
C ILE A 174 23.21 0.58 0.79
N PRO A 175 22.20 -0.29 0.55
CA PRO A 175 20.90 0.16 0.05
C PRO A 175 20.25 1.18 0.99
N LEU A 176 19.70 2.27 0.45
CA LEU A 176 19.06 3.32 1.24
C LEU A 176 17.70 2.90 1.82
N ASP A 177 17.09 1.88 1.23
CA ASP A 177 15.78 1.32 1.57
C ASP A 177 15.88 0.13 2.55
N ALA A 178 17.08 -0.15 3.09
CA ALA A 178 17.31 -1.26 4.01
C ALA A 178 16.81 -0.95 5.42
N ASP A 179 16.00 -1.85 5.98
CA ASP A 179 15.59 -1.82 7.37
C ASP A 179 16.55 -2.59 8.27
N TYR A 180 16.96 -3.78 7.80
CA TYR A 180 18.02 -4.58 8.41
C TYR A 180 19.15 -4.80 7.40
N VAL A 181 20.38 -4.73 7.89
CA VAL A 181 21.58 -5.02 7.11
C VAL A 181 22.42 -6.05 7.85
N PHE A 182 22.68 -7.19 7.21
CA PHE A 182 23.55 -8.24 7.73
C PHE A 182 24.81 -8.34 6.88
N ASP A 183 25.98 -8.25 7.52
CA ASP A 183 27.28 -8.36 6.88
C ASP A 183 27.79 -9.80 6.89
N VAL A 184 27.91 -10.40 5.70
CA VAL A 184 28.39 -11.78 5.52
C VAL A 184 29.79 -11.84 4.89
N ARG A 185 30.56 -10.75 4.92
CA ARG A 185 31.93 -10.71 4.35
C ARG A 185 32.93 -11.61 5.07
N HIS A 186 32.64 -12.04 6.28
CA HIS A 186 33.48 -12.94 7.08
C HIS A 186 33.33 -14.42 6.67
N LEU A 187 32.27 -14.79 5.94
CA LEU A 187 32.06 -16.16 5.47
C LEU A 187 33.12 -16.60 4.44
N PRO A 188 33.40 -17.91 4.31
CA PRO A 188 34.34 -18.46 3.32
C PRO A 188 34.07 -17.90 1.93
N ASN A 189 35.13 -17.45 1.25
CA ASN A 189 35.00 -16.67 0.03
C ASN A 189 35.18 -17.57 -1.21
N PRO A 190 34.13 -17.84 -2.00
CA PRO A 190 34.23 -18.70 -3.19
C PRO A 190 35.17 -18.11 -4.25
N HIS A 191 35.42 -16.81 -4.23
CA HIS A 191 36.30 -16.12 -5.18
C HIS A 191 37.76 -16.62 -5.16
N TRP A 192 38.21 -17.30 -4.10
CA TRP A 192 39.56 -17.86 -4.06
C TRP A 192 39.70 -19.13 -4.92
N ASP A 193 38.59 -19.82 -5.19
CA ASP A 193 38.53 -20.87 -6.19
C ASP A 193 38.27 -20.23 -7.57
N LEU A 194 39.21 -20.42 -8.50
CA LEU A 194 39.14 -19.84 -9.84
C LEU A 194 37.92 -20.35 -10.63
N GLU A 195 37.52 -21.61 -10.43
CA GLU A 195 36.37 -22.21 -11.11
C GLU A 195 35.04 -21.63 -10.61
N LEU A 196 35.00 -21.17 -9.35
CA LEU A 196 33.79 -20.61 -8.72
C LEU A 196 33.55 -19.13 -9.03
N ARG A 197 34.56 -18.41 -9.55
CA ARG A 197 34.46 -16.95 -9.77
C ARG A 197 33.35 -16.53 -10.72
N ARG A 198 33.15 -17.29 -11.80
CA ARG A 198 32.13 -17.03 -12.84
C ARG A 198 30.70 -17.35 -12.39
N PHE A 199 30.56 -18.10 -11.31
CA PHE A 199 29.24 -18.50 -10.82
C PHE A 199 28.71 -17.44 -9.84
N SER A 200 27.41 -17.45 -9.61
CA SER A 200 26.71 -16.66 -8.61
C SER A 200 26.31 -17.54 -7.42
N GLY A 201 25.80 -16.92 -6.34
CA GLY A 201 25.25 -17.66 -5.21
C GLY A 201 24.01 -18.48 -5.52
N LEU A 202 23.40 -18.32 -6.70
CA LEU A 202 22.27 -19.14 -7.17
C LEU A 202 22.74 -20.44 -7.83
N ASP A 203 23.98 -20.49 -8.31
CA ASP A 203 24.52 -21.62 -9.06
C ASP A 203 24.99 -22.74 -8.13
N GLU A 204 24.70 -23.98 -8.53
CA GLU A 204 24.97 -25.19 -7.75
C GLU A 204 26.43 -25.29 -7.23
N PRO A 205 27.49 -25.00 -8.00
CA PRO A 205 28.87 -25.10 -7.50
C PRO A 205 29.15 -24.19 -6.30
N VAL A 206 28.60 -22.97 -6.31
CA VAL A 206 28.77 -22.00 -5.21
C VAL A 206 27.88 -22.37 -4.03
N ARG A 207 26.67 -22.87 -4.29
CA ARG A 207 25.77 -23.38 -3.24
C ARG A 207 26.43 -24.52 -2.48
N LEU A 208 26.93 -25.55 -3.16
CA LEU A 208 27.60 -26.69 -2.52
C LEU A 208 28.84 -26.26 -1.72
N PHE A 209 29.63 -25.33 -2.24
CA PHE A 209 30.78 -24.78 -1.53
C PHE A 209 30.38 -24.10 -0.21
N LEU A 210 29.32 -23.28 -0.22
CA LEU A 210 28.87 -22.56 0.97
C LEU A 210 28.07 -23.46 1.93
N GLU A 211 27.34 -24.44 1.43
CA GLU A 211 26.59 -25.42 2.22
C GLU A 211 27.52 -26.35 3.02
N ALA A 212 28.69 -26.69 2.45
CA ALA A 212 29.72 -27.47 3.15
C ALA A 212 30.39 -26.71 4.31
N SER A 213 30.17 -25.40 4.44
CA SER A 213 30.77 -24.56 5.50
C SER A 213 29.88 -24.50 6.75
N PRO A 214 30.34 -25.01 7.91
CA PRO A 214 29.59 -24.88 9.17
C PRO A 214 29.29 -23.43 9.52
N GLN A 215 30.25 -22.52 9.32
CA GLN A 215 30.09 -21.09 9.62
C GLN A 215 29.01 -20.41 8.76
N ALA A 216 28.87 -20.83 7.49
CA ALA A 216 27.84 -20.27 6.62
C ALA A 216 26.44 -20.76 7.01
N ASN A 217 26.34 -22.01 7.49
CA ASN A 217 25.10 -22.56 8.01
C ASN A 217 24.70 -21.90 9.34
N GLU A 218 25.63 -21.75 10.29
CA GLU A 218 25.39 -21.06 11.57
C GLU A 218 24.90 -19.62 11.36
N MET A 219 25.57 -18.85 10.49
CA MET A 219 25.15 -17.48 10.17
C MET A 219 23.75 -17.42 9.53
N PHE A 220 23.43 -18.38 8.64
CA PHE A 220 22.10 -18.48 8.06
C PHE A 220 21.04 -18.75 9.15
N ASP A 221 21.30 -19.71 10.03
CA ASP A 221 20.37 -20.11 11.09
C ASP A 221 20.12 -18.97 12.08
N ASP A 222 21.17 -18.21 12.45
CA ASP A 222 21.05 -17.03 13.31
C ASP A 222 20.19 -15.94 12.69
N ILE A 223 20.40 -15.62 11.41
CA ILE A 223 19.59 -14.62 10.69
C ILE A 223 18.15 -15.12 10.58
N LEU A 224 17.93 -16.38 10.19
CA LEU A 224 16.59 -16.94 10.07
C LEU A 224 15.86 -16.93 11.42
N HIS A 225 16.53 -17.31 12.51
CA HIS A 225 15.96 -17.28 13.86
C HIS A 225 15.56 -15.86 14.26
N PHE A 226 16.43 -14.88 14.02
CA PHE A 226 16.13 -13.47 14.27
C PHE A 226 14.89 -13.03 13.51
N LEU A 227 14.81 -13.33 12.21
CA LEU A 227 13.67 -12.94 11.36
C LEU A 227 12.38 -13.63 11.81
N LYS A 228 12.40 -14.94 12.08
CA LYS A 228 11.22 -15.66 12.58
C LYS A 228 10.69 -15.12 13.90
N LYS A 229 11.57 -14.63 14.77
CA LYS A 229 11.19 -14.02 16.04
C LYS A 229 10.50 -12.67 15.87
N TRP A 230 11.00 -11.81 14.97
CA TRP A 230 10.59 -10.40 14.92
C TRP A 230 9.63 -10.06 13.78
N LEU A 231 9.63 -10.78 12.66
CA LEU A 231 8.68 -10.54 11.56
C LEU A 231 7.20 -10.56 12.02
N PRO A 232 6.75 -11.47 12.92
CA PRO A 232 5.39 -11.40 13.47
C PRO A 232 5.06 -10.07 14.15
N ALA A 233 5.98 -9.57 15.00
CA ALA A 233 5.78 -8.29 15.69
C ALA A 233 5.73 -7.10 14.72
N PHE A 234 6.51 -7.14 13.63
CA PHE A 234 6.43 -6.12 12.58
C PHE A 234 5.14 -6.22 11.75
N ALA A 235 4.63 -7.43 11.55
CA ALA A 235 3.37 -7.66 10.85
C ALA A 235 2.13 -7.23 11.67
N GLU A 236 2.23 -7.22 13.01
CA GLU A 236 1.21 -6.61 13.88
C GLU A 236 1.20 -5.07 13.82
N GLY A 237 2.31 -4.46 13.40
CA GLY A 237 2.43 -3.02 13.22
C GLY A 237 1.85 -2.51 11.89
N HIS A 238 1.80 -1.19 11.71
CA HIS A 238 1.34 -0.55 10.46
C HIS A 238 2.37 -0.60 9.32
N ARG A 239 3.24 -1.61 9.28
CA ARG A 239 4.34 -1.71 8.32
C ARG A 239 4.02 -2.80 7.28
N HIS A 240 3.97 -2.39 6.01
CA HIS A 240 3.64 -3.31 4.90
C HIS A 240 4.86 -3.92 4.21
N TYR A 241 6.04 -3.28 4.34
CA TYR A 241 7.30 -3.78 3.77
C TYR A 241 8.37 -3.88 4.85
N MET A 242 9.14 -4.97 4.81
CA MET A 242 10.36 -5.13 5.59
C MET A 242 11.49 -5.51 4.64
N THR A 243 12.45 -4.61 4.48
CA THR A 243 13.59 -4.81 3.59
C THR A 243 14.81 -5.30 4.37
N ILE A 244 15.18 -6.56 4.15
CA ILE A 244 16.33 -7.21 4.76
C ILE A 244 17.44 -7.33 3.72
N SER A 245 18.58 -6.72 4.01
CA SER A 245 19.70 -6.62 3.10
C SER A 245 20.89 -7.46 3.56
N ILE A 246 21.34 -8.37 2.72
CA ILE A 246 22.52 -9.19 2.98
C ILE A 246 23.69 -8.67 2.15
N GLY A 247 24.78 -8.27 2.80
CA GLY A 247 25.93 -7.63 2.17
C GLY A 247 27.15 -8.53 2.12
N CYS A 248 27.75 -8.71 0.94
CA CYS A 248 29.13 -9.20 0.81
C CYS A 248 29.99 -8.16 0.08
N THR A 249 31.25 -8.43 -0.24
CA THR A 249 32.09 -7.42 -0.91
C THR A 249 31.57 -7.07 -2.30
N GLY A 250 31.22 -8.08 -3.10
CA GLY A 250 30.93 -7.93 -4.53
C GLY A 250 29.47 -8.08 -4.95
N GLY A 251 28.57 -8.58 -4.09
CA GLY A 251 27.16 -8.76 -4.40
C GLY A 251 26.83 -9.94 -5.33
N GLN A 252 27.73 -10.92 -5.48
CA GLN A 252 27.60 -12.03 -6.45
C GLN A 252 27.47 -13.42 -5.82
N HIS A 253 28.26 -13.74 -4.79
CA HIS A 253 28.34 -15.10 -4.23
C HIS A 253 27.62 -15.23 -2.88
N ARG A 254 28.28 -14.83 -1.79
CA ARG A 254 27.86 -15.09 -0.40
C ARG A 254 26.51 -14.46 -0.07
N SER A 255 26.32 -13.19 -0.38
CA SER A 255 25.05 -12.50 -0.09
C SER A 255 23.88 -13.06 -0.90
N VAL A 256 24.13 -13.40 -2.16
CA VAL A 256 23.13 -13.99 -3.07
C VAL A 256 22.68 -15.35 -2.56
N TYR A 257 23.63 -16.21 -2.16
CA TYR A 257 23.35 -17.52 -1.58
C TYR A 257 22.51 -17.44 -0.30
N ILE A 258 22.87 -16.56 0.64
CA ILE A 258 22.12 -16.40 1.89
C ILE A 258 20.69 -15.90 1.60
N VAL A 259 20.52 -14.96 0.66
CA VAL A 259 19.19 -14.47 0.25
C VAL A 259 18.34 -15.57 -0.36
N ASP A 260 18.90 -16.41 -1.24
CA ASP A 260 18.16 -17.53 -1.85
C ASP A 260 17.70 -18.56 -0.80
N ARG A 261 18.57 -18.89 0.17
CA ARG A 261 18.20 -19.76 1.28
C ARG A 261 17.13 -19.15 2.19
N LEU A 262 17.23 -17.86 2.50
CA LEU A 262 16.24 -17.17 3.32
C LEU A 262 14.88 -17.11 2.62
N LYS A 263 14.87 -16.92 1.29
CA LYS A 263 13.64 -16.97 0.50
C LYS A 263 12.93 -18.32 0.67
N GLN A 264 13.65 -19.42 0.40
CA GLN A 264 13.10 -20.78 0.53
C GLN A 264 12.58 -21.07 1.94
N ALA A 265 13.24 -20.54 2.97
CA ALA A 265 12.85 -20.75 4.36
C ALA A 265 11.65 -19.91 4.84
N LEU A 266 11.34 -18.80 4.15
CA LEU A 266 10.31 -17.83 4.58
C LEU A 266 9.08 -17.81 3.66
N GLU A 267 9.19 -18.26 2.40
CA GLU A 267 8.12 -18.15 1.39
C GLU A 267 6.85 -18.96 1.71
N ALA A 268 6.94 -19.96 2.58
CA ALA A 268 5.76 -20.71 3.04
C ALA A 268 4.88 -19.91 4.02
N GLU A 269 5.48 -18.99 4.79
CA GLU A 269 4.80 -18.25 5.86
C GLU A 269 4.51 -16.78 5.44
N TRP A 270 5.43 -16.19 4.66
CA TRP A 270 5.48 -14.77 4.31
C TRP A 270 5.39 -14.53 2.81
N SER A 271 4.88 -13.36 2.41
CA SER A 271 5.01 -12.88 1.04
C SER A 271 6.44 -12.38 0.83
N VAL A 272 7.26 -13.12 0.08
CA VAL A 272 8.69 -12.80 -0.10
C VAL A 272 8.96 -12.29 -1.50
N GLN A 273 9.69 -11.18 -1.60
CA GLN A 273 10.26 -10.67 -2.85
C GLN A 273 11.79 -10.70 -2.76
N VAL A 274 12.45 -11.01 -3.87
CA VAL A 274 13.92 -11.09 -3.93
C VAL A 274 14.47 -10.07 -4.91
N LEU A 275 15.51 -9.35 -4.49
CA LEU A 275 16.26 -8.42 -5.33
C LEU A 275 17.77 -8.66 -5.22
N HIS A 276 18.41 -8.91 -6.35
CA HIS A 276 19.87 -9.00 -6.43
C HIS A 276 20.42 -7.74 -7.11
N ARG A 277 20.92 -6.77 -6.32
CA ARG A 277 21.28 -5.42 -6.83
C ARG A 277 22.34 -5.47 -7.92
N GLU A 278 23.38 -6.27 -7.73
CA GLU A 278 24.48 -6.41 -8.69
C GLU A 278 24.25 -7.48 -9.76
N MET A 279 23.05 -8.03 -9.93
CA MET A 279 22.79 -9.11 -10.90
C MET A 279 23.21 -8.75 -12.34
N LYS A 280 23.07 -7.47 -12.73
CA LYS A 280 23.49 -6.96 -14.04
C LYS A 280 25.02 -6.86 -14.21
N HIS A 281 25.77 -7.04 -13.12
CA HIS A 281 27.23 -6.93 -13.04
C HIS A 281 27.89 -8.25 -12.62
N TRP A 282 27.12 -9.33 -12.53
CA TRP A 282 27.69 -10.67 -12.37
C TRP A 282 28.49 -11.04 -13.62
N SER A 283 29.59 -11.74 -13.38
CA SER A 283 30.58 -12.09 -14.41
C SER A 283 30.18 -13.33 -15.19
#